data_AF-A0A6H5JGX0-F1
#
_entry.id   AF-A0A6H5JGX0-F1
#
_cell.length_a   1.000
_cell.length_b   1.000
_cell.length_c   1.000
_cell.angle_alpha   90.00
_cell.angle_beta   90.00
_cell.angle_gamma   90.00
#
_symmetry.space_group_name_H-M   'P 1'
#
loop_
_entity.id
_entity.type
_entity.pdbx_description
1 polymer ?
#
loop_
_entity_poly.entity_id
_entity_poly.type
_entity_poly.pdbx_seq_one_letter_code
_entity_poly.pdbx_strand_id
1 'polypeptide(L)'
;MVYNPPVERGEDGEPIKDGIVALTHPVNPMRRGAYVEQATRATGWAAMYILGWLLMRLSCYAGLPGDCNLPDEPLEVLTVLLVLLVFSLAQAWFCEIMEERRFRDLTSKVYFPIFLVGAALALSGLSRAESLRNSLQEERRDLSTFQVTIFIILLIITVVVLLLHFAEAWKVLPGAHLISGIGVPRVEVREDLLSIYVASRMLILAYFILYAAFSVARDDGWGYQLYLLAWVLSLFAQFKSFVSVFWLAVTTGVFLQGIGAYGIAFLCDERVQ
;
A
#
# COMPACT_ATOMS: atom_id res chain seq x y z
N MET A 1 -10.27 -2.17 13.20
CA MET A 1 -11.64 -1.70 13.46
C MET A 1 -11.83 -0.48 12.57
N VAL A 2 -12.50 -0.61 11.42
CA VAL A 2 -12.87 0.56 10.62
C VAL A 2 -14.31 0.84 11.01
N TYR A 3 -14.50 1.72 11.99
CA TYR A 3 -15.81 2.28 12.26
C TYR A 3 -16.20 3.08 11.02
N ASN A 4 -17.18 2.54 10.31
CA ASN A 4 -17.79 3.14 9.14
C ASN A 4 -19.06 3.82 9.66
N PRO A 5 -19.02 5.09 10.14
CA PRO A 5 -20.26 5.76 10.43
C PRO A 5 -21.01 5.80 9.09
N PRO A 6 -22.22 5.22 9.00
CA PRO A 6 -23.01 5.39 7.80
C PRO A 6 -23.10 6.89 7.55
N VAL A 7 -22.87 7.29 6.29
CA VAL A 7 -23.27 8.62 5.87
C VAL A 7 -24.76 8.70 6.18
N GLU A 8 -25.13 9.52 7.16
CA GLU A 8 -26.52 9.78 7.48
C GLU A 8 -27.16 10.35 6.21
N ARG A 9 -27.90 9.50 5.49
CA ARG A 9 -28.96 9.94 4.60
C ARG A 9 -30.23 9.77 5.41
N GLY A 10 -31.06 10.81 5.42
CA GLY A 10 -32.44 10.66 5.87
C GLY A 10 -33.13 9.50 5.13
N GLU A 11 -34.25 9.01 5.63
CA GLU A 11 -35.05 7.94 5.00
C GLU A 11 -35.41 8.24 3.52
N ASP A 12 -35.28 9.49 3.13
CA ASP A 12 -35.59 10.17 1.89
C ASP A 12 -34.36 10.44 0.98
N GLY A 13 -33.15 10.09 1.41
CA GLY A 13 -31.95 10.14 0.54
C GLY A 13 -31.32 11.51 0.32
N GLU A 14 -31.85 12.56 0.95
CA GLU A 14 -31.28 13.92 0.93
C GLU A 14 -30.05 14.04 1.88
N PRO A 15 -29.03 14.84 1.51
CA PRO A 15 -27.93 15.18 2.42
C PRO A 15 -28.43 16.06 3.56
N ILE A 16 -28.12 15.68 4.81
CA ILE A 16 -28.53 16.43 6.00
C ILE A 16 -27.89 17.82 5.97
N LYS A 17 -28.73 18.83 5.74
CA LYS A 17 -28.41 20.24 5.98
C LYS A 17 -28.61 20.48 7.48
N ASP A 18 -27.63 21.10 8.10
CA ASP A 18 -27.67 21.59 9.49
C ASP A 18 -27.32 20.57 10.59
N GLY A 19 -26.08 20.07 10.54
CA GLY A 19 -25.08 20.21 11.62
C GLY A 19 -25.32 19.71 13.05
N ILE A 20 -26.50 19.23 13.45
CA ILE A 20 -26.75 18.73 14.81
C ILE A 20 -27.70 17.54 14.74
N VAL A 21 -27.18 16.32 14.77
CA VAL A 21 -27.97 15.11 15.01
C VAL A 21 -27.37 14.36 16.18
N ALA A 22 -28.13 14.29 17.27
CA ALA A 22 -27.89 13.36 18.36
C ALA A 22 -28.10 11.93 17.83
N LEU A 23 -27.09 11.08 17.99
CA LEU A 23 -27.12 9.65 17.68
C LEU A 23 -28.11 8.91 18.60
N THR A 24 -29.40 9.01 18.33
CA THR A 24 -30.45 8.23 19.03
C THR A 24 -30.90 6.98 18.30
N HIS A 25 -30.41 6.73 17.08
CA HIS A 25 -30.74 5.52 16.33
C HIS A 25 -29.61 4.50 16.35
N PRO A 26 -29.87 3.25 16.77
CA PRO A 26 -28.89 2.19 16.65
C PRO A 26 -28.59 1.97 15.16
N VAL A 27 -27.39 2.36 14.73
CA VAL A 27 -26.84 2.01 13.42
C VAL A 27 -26.91 0.49 13.29
N ASN A 28 -27.83 -0.01 12.46
CA ASN A 28 -27.99 -1.45 12.27
C ASN A 28 -26.74 -1.98 11.52
N PRO A 29 -25.84 -2.72 12.19
CA PRO A 29 -24.52 -3.03 11.64
C PRO A 29 -24.55 -4.11 10.54
N MET A 30 -25.74 -4.54 10.11
CA MET A 30 -25.94 -5.65 9.18
C MET A 30 -26.88 -5.31 8.01
N ARG A 31 -26.58 -4.25 7.25
CA ARG A 31 -27.14 -4.16 5.88
C ARG A 31 -26.40 -5.17 5.02
N ARG A 32 -27.05 -6.26 4.60
CA ARG A 32 -26.50 -7.26 3.65
C ARG A 32 -25.82 -6.62 2.43
N GLY A 33 -26.34 -5.49 1.95
CA GLY A 33 -25.74 -4.72 0.83
C GLY A 33 -24.35 -4.17 1.13
N ALA A 34 -24.06 -3.75 2.36
CA ALA A 34 -22.75 -3.17 2.71
C ALA A 34 -21.60 -4.19 2.60
N TYR A 35 -21.85 -5.44 2.99
CA TYR A 35 -20.86 -6.52 2.85
C TYR A 35 -20.61 -6.89 1.37
N VAL A 36 -21.69 -6.94 0.57
CA VAL A 36 -21.57 -7.20 -0.88
C VAL A 36 -20.75 -6.09 -1.55
N GLU A 37 -21.03 -4.82 -1.24
CA GLU A 37 -20.29 -3.69 -1.79
C GLU A 37 -18.80 -3.68 -1.37
N GLN A 38 -18.50 -3.96 -0.09
CA GLN A 38 -17.12 -4.10 0.37
C GLN A 38 -16.39 -5.24 -0.35
N ALA A 39 -17.06 -6.39 -0.51
CA ALA A 39 -16.52 -7.53 -1.25
C ALA A 39 -16.30 -7.21 -2.73
N THR A 40 -17.18 -6.43 -3.35
CA THR A 40 -17.00 -5.96 -4.74
C THR A 40 -15.77 -5.05 -4.87
N ARG A 41 -15.56 -4.11 -3.94
CA ARG A 41 -14.38 -3.21 -3.96
C ARG A 41 -13.08 -3.97 -3.70
N ALA A 42 -13.10 -4.90 -2.74
CA ALA A 42 -11.97 -5.78 -2.46
C ALA A 42 -11.62 -6.65 -3.67
N THR A 43 -12.63 -7.25 -4.32
CA THR A 43 -12.46 -8.03 -5.56
C THR A 43 -11.91 -7.15 -6.69
N GLY A 44 -12.42 -5.93 -6.85
CA GLY A 44 -11.91 -4.98 -7.84
C GLY A 44 -10.44 -4.63 -7.62
N TRP A 45 -10.03 -4.46 -6.36
CA TRP A 45 -8.63 -4.22 -6.00
C TRP A 45 -7.73 -5.43 -6.25
N ALA A 46 -8.20 -6.64 -5.91
CA ALA A 46 -7.50 -7.88 -6.20
C ALA A 46 -7.35 -8.11 -7.71
N ALA A 47 -8.39 -7.82 -8.50
CA ALA A 47 -8.35 -7.90 -9.96
C ALA A 47 -7.31 -6.93 -10.54
N MET A 48 -7.22 -5.70 -10.01
CA MET A 48 -6.18 -4.75 -10.41
C MET A 48 -4.76 -5.27 -10.12
N TYR A 49 -4.54 -5.91 -8.97
CA TYR A 49 -3.27 -6.58 -8.65
C TYR A 49 -2.92 -7.65 -9.68
N ILE A 50 -3.87 -8.53 -10.01
CA ILE A 50 -3.66 -9.60 -10.99
C ILE A 50 -3.40 -9.02 -12.38
N LEU A 51 -4.15 -8.00 -12.81
CA LEU A 51 -3.93 -7.34 -14.09
C LEU A 51 -2.56 -6.64 -14.17
N GLY A 52 -2.16 -5.96 -13.09
CA GLY A 52 -0.84 -5.34 -12.99
C GLY A 52 0.28 -6.39 -13.04
N TRP A 53 0.13 -7.50 -12.32
CA TRP A 53 1.05 -8.64 -12.39
C TRP A 53 1.13 -9.25 -13.79
N LEU A 54 -0.02 -9.48 -14.46
CA LEU A 54 -0.07 -9.98 -15.84
C LEU A 54 0.65 -9.03 -16.79
N LEU A 55 0.47 -7.72 -16.63
CA LEU A 55 1.17 -6.72 -17.44
C LEU A 55 2.69 -6.82 -17.26
N MET A 56 3.16 -7.05 -16.03
CA MET A 56 4.59 -7.24 -15.76
C MET A 56 5.14 -8.56 -16.32
N ARG A 57 4.33 -9.63 -16.30
CA ARG A 57 4.70 -10.88 -16.99
C ARG A 57 4.79 -10.66 -18.51
N LEU A 58 3.85 -9.92 -19.10
CA LEU A 58 3.92 -9.55 -20.52
C LEU A 58 5.14 -8.70 -20.85
N SER A 59 5.55 -7.79 -19.96
CA SER A 59 6.80 -7.04 -20.16
C SER A 59 8.03 -7.94 -20.10
N CYS A 60 8.03 -8.97 -19.24
CA CYS A 60 9.09 -9.97 -19.21
C CYS A 60 9.21 -10.75 -20.52
N TYR A 61 8.09 -11.14 -21.14
CA TYR A 61 8.12 -11.74 -22.48
C TYR A 61 8.66 -10.78 -23.55
N ALA A 62 8.54 -9.47 -23.34
CA ALA A 62 9.18 -8.44 -24.17
C ALA A 62 10.65 -8.15 -23.76
N GLY A 63 11.24 -8.94 -22.85
CA GLY A 63 12.62 -8.79 -22.39
C GLY A 63 12.85 -7.66 -21.38
N LEU A 64 11.82 -7.30 -20.61
CA LEU A 64 11.84 -6.24 -19.61
C LEU A 64 11.30 -6.71 -18.24
N PRO A 65 12.16 -6.78 -17.20
CA PRO A 65 13.62 -6.64 -17.24
C PRO A 65 14.35 -7.78 -17.95
N GLY A 66 15.65 -7.62 -18.21
CA GLY A 66 16.43 -8.61 -18.96
C GLY A 66 16.74 -9.90 -18.18
N ASP A 67 16.51 -9.91 -16.86
CA ASP A 67 16.80 -10.98 -15.91
C ASP A 67 15.53 -11.57 -15.29
N CYS A 68 14.40 -11.53 -16.00
CA CYS A 68 13.14 -12.09 -15.49
C CYS A 68 13.26 -13.60 -15.20
N ASN A 69 12.71 -13.99 -14.06
CA ASN A 69 12.44 -15.37 -13.69
C ASN A 69 10.97 -15.71 -14.01
N LEU A 70 10.74 -16.24 -15.23
CA LEU A 70 9.42 -16.71 -15.64
C LEU A 70 9.14 -18.05 -14.95
N PRO A 71 7.91 -18.27 -14.45
CA PRO A 71 7.59 -19.48 -13.70
C PRO A 71 7.45 -20.63 -14.68
N ASP A 72 8.17 -21.72 -14.42
CA ASP A 72 8.13 -22.91 -15.25
C ASP A 72 7.03 -23.90 -14.79
N GLU A 73 6.53 -23.74 -13.56
CA GLU A 73 5.58 -24.65 -12.94
C GLU A 73 4.21 -24.01 -12.63
N PRO A 74 3.09 -24.71 -12.91
CA PRO A 74 1.75 -24.22 -12.56
C PRO A 74 1.53 -23.97 -11.07
N LEU A 75 2.22 -24.73 -10.20
CA LEU A 75 2.13 -24.58 -8.75
C LEU A 75 2.72 -23.24 -8.27
N GLU A 76 3.80 -22.78 -8.91
CA GLU A 76 4.39 -21.48 -8.62
C GLU A 76 3.40 -20.36 -8.96
N VAL A 77 2.75 -20.46 -10.13
CA VAL A 77 1.72 -19.51 -10.56
C VAL A 77 0.56 -19.47 -9.56
N LEU A 78 0.08 -20.62 -9.09
CA LEU A 78 -0.98 -20.68 -8.08
C LEU A 78 -0.56 -20.01 -6.77
N THR A 79 0.67 -20.24 -6.32
CA THR A 79 1.21 -19.62 -5.10
C THR A 79 1.34 -18.11 -5.24
N VAL A 80 1.80 -17.62 -6.40
CA VAL A 80 1.83 -16.18 -6.73
C VAL A 80 0.44 -15.56 -6.67
N LEU A 81 -0.58 -16.21 -7.25
CA LEU A 81 -1.96 -15.71 -7.23
C LEU A 81 -2.52 -15.64 -5.80
N LEU A 82 -2.20 -16.63 -4.96
CA LEU A 82 -2.58 -16.61 -3.55
C LEU A 82 -1.91 -15.44 -2.80
N VAL A 83 -0.61 -15.21 -3.04
CA VAL A 83 0.12 -14.07 -2.46
C VAL A 83 -0.50 -12.75 -2.92
N LEU A 84 -0.77 -12.57 -4.21
CA LEU A 84 -1.41 -11.36 -4.73
C LEU A 84 -2.79 -11.13 -4.10
N LEU A 85 -3.57 -12.18 -3.90
CA LEU A 85 -4.87 -12.09 -3.23
C LEU A 85 -4.71 -11.62 -1.79
N VAL A 86 -3.84 -12.25 -0.99
CA VAL A 86 -3.63 -11.88 0.42
C VAL A 86 -3.10 -10.45 0.55
N PHE A 87 -2.10 -10.09 -0.25
CA PHE A 87 -1.46 -8.77 -0.21
C PHE A 87 -2.42 -7.67 -0.69
N SER A 88 -3.24 -7.93 -1.71
CA SER A 88 -4.25 -6.98 -2.17
C SER A 88 -5.35 -6.77 -1.13
N LEU A 89 -5.83 -7.83 -0.48
CA LEU A 89 -6.85 -7.72 0.57
C LEU A 89 -6.32 -6.97 1.79
N ALA A 90 -5.09 -7.27 2.22
CA ALA A 90 -4.45 -6.56 3.32
C ALA A 90 -4.25 -5.07 2.98
N GLN A 91 -3.77 -4.75 1.78
CA GLN A 91 -3.62 -3.36 1.36
C GLN A 91 -4.98 -2.65 1.24
N ALA A 92 -6.01 -3.33 0.71
CA ALA A 92 -7.36 -2.78 0.62
C ALA A 92 -7.95 -2.47 2.01
N TRP A 93 -7.59 -3.27 3.01
CA TRP A 93 -7.94 -3.04 4.40
C TRP A 93 -7.21 -1.84 5.01
N PHE A 94 -5.87 -1.82 4.97
CA PHE A 94 -5.08 -0.77 5.61
C PHE A 94 -5.18 0.60 4.92
N CYS A 95 -5.42 0.63 3.60
CA CYS A 95 -5.56 1.86 2.82
C CYS A 95 -7.01 2.30 2.63
N GLU A 96 -7.96 1.71 3.38
CA GLU A 96 -9.40 2.01 3.39
C GLU A 96 -10.08 1.90 2.01
N ILE A 97 -9.55 1.06 1.12
CA ILE A 97 -10.05 0.92 -0.26
C ILE A 97 -11.43 0.27 -0.31
N MET A 98 -11.82 -0.47 0.73
CA MET A 98 -13.18 -0.98 0.88
C MET A 98 -14.20 0.12 1.18
N GLU A 99 -13.79 1.34 1.53
CA GLU A 99 -14.68 2.49 1.70
C GLU A 99 -15.09 3.06 0.32
N GLU A 100 -16.38 3.39 0.14
CA GLU A 100 -16.90 3.85 -1.15
C GLU A 100 -16.19 5.13 -1.62
N ARG A 101 -16.03 6.08 -0.69
CA ARG A 101 -15.44 7.38 -0.98
C ARG A 101 -13.99 7.24 -1.41
N ARG A 102 -13.24 6.33 -0.79
CA ARG A 102 -11.83 6.04 -1.14
C ARG A 102 -11.72 5.30 -2.47
N PHE A 103 -12.51 4.25 -2.66
CA PHE A 103 -12.52 3.49 -3.91
C PHE A 103 -12.87 4.37 -5.12
N ARG A 104 -13.94 5.17 -4.98
CA ARG A 104 -14.38 6.10 -6.03
C ARG A 104 -13.34 7.17 -6.34
N ASP A 105 -12.69 7.71 -5.31
CA ASP A 105 -11.58 8.65 -5.48
C ASP A 105 -10.45 8.04 -6.32
N LEU A 106 -9.95 6.84 -5.94
CA LEU A 106 -8.88 6.15 -6.66
C LEU A 106 -9.25 5.82 -8.12
N THR A 107 -10.46 5.30 -8.34
CA THR A 107 -10.95 4.91 -9.68
C THR A 107 -11.27 6.10 -10.58
N SER A 108 -11.64 7.25 -10.02
CA SER A 108 -11.87 8.48 -10.79
C SER A 108 -10.58 9.16 -11.26
N LYS A 109 -9.44 8.85 -10.61
CA LYS A 109 -8.16 9.52 -10.85
C LYS A 109 -7.37 8.77 -11.93
N VAL A 110 -7.45 9.25 -13.16
CA VAL A 110 -6.73 8.68 -14.33
C VAL A 110 -5.22 8.56 -14.10
N TYR A 111 -4.63 9.45 -13.29
CA TYR A 111 -3.21 9.40 -12.98
C TYR A 111 -2.81 8.21 -12.09
N PHE A 112 -3.74 7.62 -11.33
CA PHE A 112 -3.45 6.47 -10.47
C PHE A 112 -2.93 5.26 -11.26
N PRO A 113 -3.66 4.72 -12.27
CA PRO A 113 -3.14 3.62 -13.09
C PRO A 113 -1.90 4.02 -13.88
N ILE A 114 -1.77 5.29 -14.29
CA ILE A 114 -0.57 5.78 -14.99
C ILE A 114 0.67 5.67 -14.10
N PHE A 115 0.59 6.12 -12.83
CA PHE A 115 1.72 6.00 -11.91
C PHE A 115 2.00 4.56 -11.50
N LEU A 116 0.97 3.73 -11.35
CA LEU A 116 1.14 2.32 -11.02
C LEU A 116 1.91 1.59 -12.12
N VAL A 117 1.44 1.70 -13.36
CA VAL A 117 2.10 1.06 -14.51
C VAL A 117 3.44 1.73 -14.81
N GLY A 118 3.47 3.06 -14.78
CA GLY A 118 4.66 3.85 -15.06
C GLY A 118 5.81 3.55 -14.11
N ALA A 119 5.55 3.45 -12.79
CA ALA A 119 6.57 3.09 -11.81
C ALA A 119 7.13 1.68 -12.05
N ALA A 120 6.24 0.73 -12.36
CA ALA A 120 6.62 -0.64 -12.63
C ALA A 120 7.50 -0.76 -13.89
N LEU A 121 7.08 -0.13 -15.00
CA LEU A 121 7.86 -0.11 -16.24
C LEU A 121 9.16 0.68 -16.11
N ALA A 122 9.14 1.80 -15.39
CA ALA A 122 10.34 2.57 -15.12
C ALA A 122 11.37 1.71 -14.39
N LEU A 123 10.94 0.99 -13.34
CA LEU A 123 11.84 0.11 -12.59
C LEU A 123 12.38 -1.04 -13.45
N SER A 124 11.54 -1.67 -14.28
CA SER A 124 11.98 -2.69 -15.26
C SER A 124 12.97 -2.15 -16.31
N GLY A 125 12.83 -0.88 -16.69
CA GLY A 125 13.77 -0.20 -17.58
C GLY A 125 15.08 0.15 -16.87
N LEU A 126 15.00 0.64 -15.63
CA LEU A 126 16.14 0.98 -14.79
C LEU A 126 16.99 -0.25 -14.45
N SER A 127 16.38 -1.41 -14.22
CA SER A 127 17.11 -2.65 -13.93
C SER A 127 17.86 -3.23 -15.13
N ARG A 128 17.66 -2.71 -16.35
CA ARG A 128 18.58 -2.96 -17.49
C ARG A 128 19.92 -2.26 -17.32
N ALA A 129 20.00 -1.19 -16.54
CA ALA A 129 21.26 -0.51 -16.28
C ALA A 129 22.15 -1.43 -15.43
N GLU A 130 23.34 -1.74 -15.95
CA GLU A 130 24.28 -2.67 -15.36
C GLU A 130 24.67 -2.27 -13.93
N SER A 131 24.71 -0.96 -13.64
CA SER A 131 24.92 -0.43 -12.28
C SER A 131 23.82 -0.83 -11.30
N LEU A 132 22.55 -0.77 -11.70
CA LEU A 132 21.44 -1.14 -10.81
C LEU A 132 21.31 -2.65 -10.70
N ARG A 133 21.49 -3.38 -11.81
CA ARG A 133 21.50 -4.85 -11.81
C ARG A 133 22.59 -5.41 -10.88
N ASN A 134 23.81 -4.90 -10.99
CA ASN A 134 24.91 -5.31 -10.10
C ASN A 134 24.60 -4.93 -8.64
N SER A 135 23.99 -3.77 -8.39
CA SER A 135 23.55 -3.38 -7.03
C SER A 135 22.47 -4.27 -6.43
N LEU A 136 21.59 -4.84 -7.27
CA LEU A 136 20.50 -5.71 -6.84
C LEU A 136 20.95 -7.17 -6.69
N GLN A 137 22.00 -7.58 -7.39
CA GLN A 137 22.50 -8.96 -7.43
C GLN A 137 23.79 -9.18 -6.62
N GLU A 138 24.56 -8.13 -6.31
CA GLU A 138 25.80 -8.26 -5.52
C GLU A 138 25.49 -8.46 -4.03
N GLU A 139 25.86 -9.64 -3.55
CA GLU A 139 25.93 -10.10 -2.15
C GLU A 139 27.09 -9.43 -1.37
N ARG A 140 27.53 -8.22 -1.76
CA ARG A 140 28.82 -7.64 -1.33
C ARG A 140 28.70 -6.64 -0.18
N ARG A 141 29.55 -6.88 0.82
CA ARG A 141 29.85 -6.08 2.03
C ARG A 141 30.18 -4.59 1.82
N ASP A 142 30.47 -4.13 0.61
CA ASP A 142 30.89 -2.76 0.33
C ASP A 142 29.89 -2.07 -0.62
N LEU A 143 28.92 -1.37 -0.04
CA LEU A 143 28.02 -0.48 -0.80
C LEU A 143 28.84 0.62 -1.49
N SER A 144 28.67 0.77 -2.79
CA SER A 144 29.30 1.90 -3.50
C SER A 144 28.73 3.24 -2.99
N THR A 145 29.53 4.30 -3.02
CA THR A 145 29.11 5.65 -2.61
C THR A 145 27.82 6.10 -3.30
N PHE A 146 27.64 5.69 -4.56
CA PHE A 146 26.43 5.96 -5.35
C PHE A 146 25.19 5.25 -4.76
N GLN A 147 25.30 3.96 -4.42
CA GLN A 147 24.21 3.20 -3.78
C GLN A 147 23.84 3.78 -2.41
N VAL A 148 24.85 4.10 -1.58
CA VAL A 148 24.63 4.73 -0.27
C VAL A 148 23.89 6.06 -0.43
N THR A 149 24.28 6.86 -1.42
CA THR A 149 23.63 8.15 -1.70
C THR A 149 22.17 7.97 -2.11
N ILE A 150 21.87 7.05 -3.03
CA ILE A 150 20.49 6.75 -3.44
C ILE A 150 19.67 6.26 -2.24
N PHE A 151 20.23 5.35 -1.43
CA PHE A 151 19.56 4.83 -0.26
C PHE A 151 19.19 5.94 0.73
N ILE A 152 20.12 6.85 1.03
CA ILE A 152 19.87 8.00 1.91
C ILE A 152 18.76 8.89 1.33
N ILE A 153 18.78 9.17 0.02
CA ILE A 153 17.74 9.98 -0.64
C ILE A 153 16.37 9.29 -0.52
N LEU A 154 16.28 8.00 -0.80
CA LEU A 154 15.04 7.24 -0.68
C LEU A 154 14.54 7.19 0.77
N LEU A 155 15.45 7.06 1.74
CA LEU A 155 15.13 7.12 3.17
C LEU A 155 14.54 8.48 3.55
N ILE A 156 15.17 9.58 3.13
CA ILE A 156 14.67 10.94 3.38
C ILE A 156 13.29 11.13 2.75
N ILE A 157 13.10 10.74 1.49
CA ILE A 157 11.81 10.83 0.80
C ILE A 157 10.75 10.03 1.58
N THR A 158 11.08 8.81 2.00
CA THR A 158 10.18 7.96 2.78
C THR A 158 9.78 8.64 4.09
N VAL A 159 10.76 9.14 4.86
CA VAL A 159 10.49 9.85 6.13
C VAL A 159 9.60 11.07 5.90
N VAL A 160 9.88 11.88 4.87
CA VAL A 160 9.05 13.05 4.53
C VAL A 160 7.62 12.65 4.19
N VAL A 161 7.43 11.61 3.36
CA VAL A 161 6.08 11.13 3.01
C VAL A 161 5.34 10.60 4.24
N LEU A 162 6.01 9.88 5.13
CA LEU A 162 5.42 9.41 6.38
C LEU A 162 4.99 10.59 7.27
N LEU A 163 5.84 11.59 7.44
CA LEU A 163 5.52 12.80 8.20
C LEU A 163 4.33 13.56 7.60
N LEU A 164 4.23 13.64 6.26
CA LEU A 164 3.08 14.22 5.59
C LEU A 164 1.78 13.44 5.86
N HIS A 165 1.83 12.11 5.87
CA HIS A 165 0.67 11.28 6.23
C HIS A 165 0.27 11.48 7.69
N PHE A 166 1.22 11.57 8.62
CA PHE A 166 0.92 11.91 10.02
C PHE A 166 0.31 13.32 10.15
N ALA A 167 0.82 14.30 9.41
CA ALA A 167 0.27 15.65 9.39
C ALA A 167 -1.16 15.69 8.80
N GLU A 168 -1.47 14.87 7.80
CA GLU A 168 -2.83 14.70 7.28
C GLU A 168 -3.74 14.01 8.30
N ALA A 169 -3.26 12.97 8.98
CA ALA A 169 -3.98 12.31 10.06
C ALA A 169 -4.37 13.31 11.16
N TRP A 170 -3.45 14.19 11.55
CA TRP A 170 -3.67 15.22 12.56
C TRP A 170 -4.74 16.25 12.16
N LYS A 171 -4.89 16.53 10.86
CA LYS A 171 -5.87 17.51 10.34
C LYS A 171 -7.27 16.92 10.17
N VAL A 172 -7.37 15.61 9.94
CA VAL A 172 -8.61 14.97 9.46
C VAL A 172 -9.23 14.06 10.52
N LEU A 173 -8.45 13.50 11.46
CA LEU A 173 -8.97 12.53 12.42
C LEU A 173 -9.42 13.20 13.74
N PRO A 174 -10.64 12.88 14.22
CA PRO A 174 -11.25 13.55 15.37
C PRO A 174 -10.48 13.41 16.69
N GLY A 175 -9.71 12.34 16.90
CA GLY A 175 -8.87 12.17 18.09
C GLY A 175 -7.76 13.22 18.23
N ALA A 176 -7.31 13.84 17.13
CA ALA A 176 -6.33 14.93 17.16
C ALA A 176 -6.91 16.23 17.73
N HIS A 177 -8.22 16.45 17.54
CA HIS A 177 -8.93 17.60 18.08
C HIS A 177 -9.10 17.52 19.61
N LEU A 178 -9.18 16.30 20.17
CA LEU A 178 -9.23 16.09 21.62
C LEU A 178 -7.91 16.46 22.31
N ILE A 179 -6.77 16.28 21.65
CA ILE A 179 -5.43 16.57 22.20
C ILE A 179 -5.04 18.04 21.98
N SER A 180 -5.43 18.64 20.86
CA SER A 180 -4.98 19.99 20.47
C SER A 180 -5.74 21.14 21.15
N GLY A 181 -6.90 20.91 21.75
CA GLY A 181 -7.61 21.89 22.59
C GLY A 181 -8.08 23.19 21.89
N ILE A 182 -7.92 23.30 20.57
CA ILE A 182 -8.24 24.52 19.81
C ILE A 182 -9.66 24.40 19.20
N GLY A 183 -10.50 25.37 19.55
CA GLY A 183 -11.96 25.33 19.43
C GLY A 183 -12.54 25.13 18.03
N VAL A 184 -13.24 24.00 17.86
CA VAL A 184 -14.34 23.77 16.91
C VAL A 184 -15.25 22.67 17.53
N PRO A 185 -16.50 22.48 17.06
CA PRO A 185 -17.58 21.90 17.86
C PRO A 185 -17.27 20.47 18.27
N ARG A 186 -17.66 20.12 19.50
CA ARG A 186 -17.59 18.75 20.02
C ARG A 186 -18.50 17.84 19.20
N VAL A 187 -17.99 17.27 18.13
CA VAL A 187 -18.56 16.04 17.59
C VAL A 187 -18.15 14.96 18.59
N GLU A 188 -19.09 14.42 19.35
CA GLU A 188 -18.87 13.27 20.23
C GLU A 188 -18.54 12.04 19.36
N VAL A 189 -17.30 11.96 18.91
CA VAL A 189 -16.81 10.74 18.28
C VAL A 189 -16.50 9.77 19.41
N ARG A 190 -17.34 8.75 19.53
CA ARG A 190 -17.29 7.73 20.58
C ARG A 190 -15.99 6.91 20.59
N GLU A 191 -15.21 6.97 19.51
CA GLU A 191 -13.98 6.21 19.30
C GLU A 191 -12.81 7.14 18.94
N ASP A 192 -11.66 6.94 19.58
CA ASP A 192 -10.43 7.68 19.26
C ASP A 192 -9.78 7.12 17.97
N LEU A 193 -10.28 7.59 16.83
CA LEU A 193 -9.79 7.18 15.51
C LEU A 193 -8.30 7.54 15.29
N LEU A 194 -7.77 8.55 16.00
CA LEU A 194 -6.36 8.89 15.90
C LEU A 194 -5.51 7.81 16.56
N SER A 195 -5.85 7.34 17.77
CA SER A 195 -5.07 6.27 18.40
C SER A 195 -5.17 4.95 17.64
N ILE A 196 -6.32 4.62 17.05
CA ILE A 196 -6.45 3.45 16.16
C ILE A 196 -5.53 3.60 14.93
N TYR A 197 -5.52 4.79 14.31
CA TYR A 197 -4.62 5.10 13.21
C TYR A 197 -3.16 4.95 13.64
N VAL A 198 -2.74 5.63 14.70
CA VAL A 198 -1.35 5.57 15.20
C VAL A 198 -0.97 4.13 15.54
N ALA A 199 -1.79 3.38 16.27
CA ALA A 199 -1.51 2.00 16.64
C ALA A 199 -1.30 1.08 15.42
N SER A 200 -2.17 1.17 14.41
CA SER A 200 -2.01 0.40 13.19
C SER A 200 -0.76 0.78 12.38
N ARG A 201 -0.35 2.05 12.43
CA ARG A 201 0.85 2.53 11.70
C ARG A 201 2.12 2.19 12.45
N MET A 202 2.07 2.20 13.77
CA MET A 202 3.14 1.68 14.62
C MET A 202 3.31 0.16 14.45
N LEU A 203 2.24 -0.59 14.23
CA LEU A 203 2.33 -2.02 13.89
C LEU A 203 3.05 -2.23 12.55
N ILE A 204 2.69 -1.47 11.52
CA ILE A 204 3.35 -1.53 10.20
C ILE A 204 4.83 -1.14 10.34
N LEU A 205 5.13 -0.09 11.10
CA LEU A 205 6.50 0.35 11.35
C LEU A 205 7.31 -0.68 12.14
N ALA A 206 6.71 -1.32 13.14
CA ALA A 206 7.35 -2.38 13.91
C ALA A 206 7.66 -3.59 13.02
N TYR A 207 6.73 -3.98 12.15
CA TYR A 207 6.98 -5.02 11.15
C TYR A 207 8.14 -4.65 10.22
N PHE A 208 8.18 -3.41 9.73
CA PHE A 208 9.29 -2.91 8.91
C PHE A 208 10.64 -2.95 9.64
N ILE A 209 10.70 -2.44 10.88
CA ILE A 209 11.92 -2.44 11.69
C ILE A 209 12.39 -3.87 11.94
N LEU A 210 11.46 -4.78 12.27
CA LEU A 210 11.78 -6.18 12.52
C LEU A 210 12.32 -6.85 11.24
N TYR A 211 11.67 -6.61 10.10
CA TYR A 211 12.12 -7.11 8.80
C TYR A 211 13.52 -6.60 8.46
N ALA A 212 13.75 -5.29 8.56
CA ALA A 212 15.06 -4.68 8.32
C ALA A 212 16.14 -5.24 9.25
N ALA A 213 15.82 -5.46 10.54
CA ALA A 213 16.74 -6.05 11.50
C ALA A 213 17.11 -7.50 11.13
N PHE A 214 16.14 -8.30 10.67
CA PHE A 214 16.41 -9.66 10.21
C PHE A 214 17.25 -9.70 8.94
N SER A 215 16.93 -8.85 7.95
CA SER A 215 17.71 -8.71 6.72
C SER A 215 19.17 -8.36 7.01
N VAL A 216 19.41 -7.39 7.89
CA VAL A 216 20.78 -7.02 8.31
C VAL A 216 21.48 -8.17 9.05
N ALA A 217 20.77 -8.91 9.89
CA ALA A 217 21.36 -9.98 10.68
C ALA A 217 21.79 -11.21 9.85
N ARG A 218 21.14 -11.47 8.72
CA ARG A 218 21.43 -12.64 7.87
C ARG A 218 22.43 -12.37 6.74
N ASP A 219 22.84 -11.13 6.54
CA ASP A 219 23.58 -10.70 5.33
C ASP A 219 22.81 -11.02 4.03
N ASP A 220 21.48 -11.24 4.16
CA ASP A 220 20.57 -11.43 3.04
C ASP A 220 20.50 -10.08 2.31
N GLY A 221 21.22 -9.96 1.19
CA GLY A 221 21.34 -8.71 0.43
C GLY A 221 20.00 -8.02 0.16
N TRP A 222 20.04 -6.69 -0.04
CA TRP A 222 18.84 -5.85 -0.22
C TRP A 222 18.09 -6.05 -1.55
N GLY A 223 18.57 -6.95 -2.41
CA GLY A 223 18.15 -7.10 -3.82
C GLY A 223 16.64 -7.22 -4.01
N TYR A 224 16.05 -8.31 -3.52
CA TYR A 224 14.61 -8.52 -3.69
C TYR A 224 13.74 -7.96 -2.55
N GLN A 225 14.36 -7.58 -1.45
CA GLN A 225 13.70 -7.07 -0.25
C GLN A 225 13.03 -5.71 -0.49
N LEU A 226 13.52 -4.94 -1.48
CA LEU A 226 12.95 -3.64 -1.86
C LEU A 226 11.50 -3.75 -2.35
N TYR A 227 11.12 -4.88 -2.96
CA TYR A 227 9.77 -5.08 -3.49
C TYR A 227 8.76 -5.25 -2.37
N LEU A 228 9.09 -6.11 -1.41
CA LEU A 228 8.29 -6.29 -0.21
C LEU A 228 8.24 -4.99 0.60
N LEU A 229 9.37 -4.28 0.70
CA LEU A 229 9.43 -2.97 1.35
C LEU A 229 8.48 -1.97 0.68
N ALA A 230 8.46 -1.89 -0.65
CA ALA A 230 7.53 -1.03 -1.35
C ALA A 230 6.08 -1.36 -0.96
N TRP A 231 5.71 -2.63 -0.90
CA TRP A 231 4.37 -3.00 -0.44
C TRP A 231 4.09 -2.57 1.01
N VAL A 232 5.02 -2.79 1.94
CA VAL A 232 4.85 -2.34 3.34
C VAL A 232 4.65 -0.83 3.42
N LEU A 233 5.45 -0.08 2.66
CA LEU A 233 5.35 1.38 2.58
C LEU A 233 4.02 1.85 1.98
N SER A 234 3.44 1.08 1.06
CA SER A 234 2.14 1.39 0.48
C SER A 234 1.00 1.45 1.52
N LEU A 235 1.12 0.70 2.63
CA LEU A 235 0.10 0.59 3.68
C LEU A 235 -0.13 1.90 4.46
N PHE A 236 0.78 2.87 4.31
CA PHE A 236 0.60 4.20 4.89
C PHE A 236 -0.37 5.07 4.07
N ALA A 237 -0.68 4.69 2.82
CA ALA A 237 -1.41 5.51 1.87
C ALA A 237 -2.94 5.44 2.00
N GLN A 238 -3.48 5.85 3.15
CA GLN A 238 -4.93 5.83 3.37
C GLN A 238 -5.68 7.08 2.86
N PHE A 239 -4.99 8.20 2.61
CA PHE A 239 -5.65 9.49 2.39
C PHE A 239 -5.94 9.80 0.92
N LYS A 240 -6.92 10.67 0.67
CA LYS A 240 -7.33 11.12 -0.68
C LYS A 240 -6.41 12.19 -1.30
N SER A 241 -5.41 12.66 -0.54
CA SER A 241 -4.44 13.63 -1.03
C SER A 241 -3.67 13.11 -2.23
N PHE A 242 -3.17 14.02 -3.07
CA PHE A 242 -2.34 13.66 -4.22
C PHE A 242 -1.12 12.84 -3.79
N VAL A 243 -0.44 13.25 -2.71
CA VAL A 243 0.75 12.59 -2.17
C VAL A 243 0.44 11.14 -1.81
N SER A 244 -0.68 10.91 -1.11
CA SER A 244 -1.06 9.56 -0.69
C SER A 244 -1.45 8.67 -1.88
N VAL A 245 -2.21 9.19 -2.86
CA VAL A 245 -2.56 8.42 -4.07
C VAL A 245 -1.34 8.12 -4.93
N PHE A 246 -0.45 9.10 -5.11
CA PHE A 246 0.81 8.91 -5.83
C PHE A 246 1.69 7.87 -5.14
N TRP A 247 1.86 7.98 -3.82
CA TRP A 247 2.63 7.02 -3.03
C TRP A 247 2.07 5.61 -3.16
N LEU A 248 0.75 5.43 -3.01
CA LEU A 248 0.08 4.14 -3.19
C LEU A 248 0.36 3.56 -4.58
N ALA A 249 0.19 4.37 -5.63
CA ALA A 249 0.38 3.92 -7.00
C ALA A 249 1.82 3.47 -7.27
N VAL A 250 2.81 4.30 -6.91
CA VAL A 250 4.22 4.01 -7.15
C VAL A 250 4.67 2.78 -6.38
N THR A 251 4.38 2.72 -5.07
CA THR A 251 4.80 1.60 -4.21
C THR A 251 4.12 0.28 -4.61
N THR A 252 2.84 0.33 -4.99
CA THR A 252 2.14 -0.85 -5.54
C THR A 252 2.74 -1.28 -6.87
N GLY A 253 3.05 -0.34 -7.75
CA GLY A 253 3.70 -0.61 -9.03
C GLY A 253 5.06 -1.29 -8.87
N VAL A 254 5.90 -0.79 -7.97
CA VAL A 254 7.20 -1.39 -7.63
C VAL A 254 7.02 -2.82 -7.11
N PHE A 255 6.10 -3.05 -6.18
CA PHE A 255 5.82 -4.38 -5.67
C PHE A 255 5.35 -5.36 -6.75
N LEU A 256 4.42 -4.94 -7.62
CA LEU A 256 3.92 -5.77 -8.72
C LEU A 256 4.99 -6.05 -9.76
N GLN A 257 5.93 -5.12 -9.99
CA GLN A 257 7.13 -5.37 -10.80
C GLN A 257 7.97 -6.49 -10.21
N GLY A 258 8.22 -6.46 -8.90
CA GLY A 258 8.97 -7.51 -8.20
C GLY A 258 8.36 -8.90 -8.34
N ILE A 259 7.07 -9.04 -8.01
CA ILE A 259 6.36 -10.33 -8.15
C ILE A 259 6.29 -10.76 -9.63
N GLY A 260 6.04 -9.81 -10.54
CA GLY A 260 5.92 -10.11 -11.97
C GLY A 260 7.23 -10.56 -12.60
N ALA A 261 8.35 -9.95 -12.22
CA ALA A 261 9.65 -10.26 -12.79
C ALA A 261 10.36 -11.42 -12.10
N TYR A 262 10.21 -11.58 -10.78
CA TYR A 262 11.04 -12.49 -9.99
C TYR A 262 10.25 -13.54 -9.19
N GLY A 263 8.93 -13.60 -9.35
CA GLY A 263 8.08 -14.55 -8.65
C GLY A 263 8.05 -14.28 -7.13
N ILE A 264 7.92 -15.35 -6.34
CA ILE A 264 7.94 -15.29 -4.87
C ILE A 264 9.33 -15.59 -4.28
N ALA A 265 10.38 -15.65 -5.11
CA ALA A 265 11.73 -16.01 -4.66
C ALA A 265 12.21 -15.14 -3.47
N PHE A 266 11.76 -13.89 -3.42
CA PHE A 266 12.05 -12.94 -2.34
C PHE A 266 11.34 -13.22 -1.01
N LEU A 267 10.31 -14.06 -1.00
CA LEU A 267 9.59 -14.50 0.20
C LEU A 267 10.16 -15.80 0.76
N CYS A 268 10.79 -16.61 -0.09
CA CYS A 268 11.12 -17.99 0.23
C CYS A 268 12.61 -18.28 0.35
N ASP A 269 13.50 -17.34 -0.02
CA ASP A 269 14.95 -17.51 -0.21
C ASP A 269 15.50 -18.90 0.21
N GLU A 270 15.36 -19.86 -0.70
CA GLU A 270 15.86 -21.22 -0.57
C GLU A 270 17.31 -21.32 -1.08
N ARG A 271 18.15 -20.29 -0.88
CA ARG A 271 19.61 -20.46 -0.96
C ARG A 271 20.21 -21.08 0.31
N VAL A 272 19.43 -21.93 0.98
CA VAL A 272 19.93 -22.96 1.90
C VAL A 272 19.64 -24.32 1.28
N GLN A 273 20.37 -24.65 0.21
CA GLN A 273 20.96 -25.97 -0.05
C GLN A 273 21.91 -25.95 -1.25
#